data_AF-A0A9W5X7M1-F1
#
_entry.id   AF-A0A9W5X7M1-F1
#
_cell.length_a   1.000
_cell.length_b   1.000
_cell.length_c   1.000
_cell.angle_alpha   90.00
_cell.angle_beta   90.00
_cell.angle_gamma   90.00
#
_symmetry.space_group_name_H-M   'P 1'
#
loop_
_entity.id
_entity.type
_entity.pdbx_description
1 polymer ?
#
loop_
_entity_poly.entity_id
_entity_poly.type
_entity_poly.pdbx_seq_one_letter_code
_entity_poly.pdbx_strand_id
1 'polypeptide(L)'
;MHANEDLLRQKIYQIIAGYTEDDAADALINDPVFTQMIGKDALASQPSLSRFLARFDSHSITSLLQANQVLLDKMHTYRQSDAIIFDLDSTHADSYGNQEQSSYNAHYGTIGFHPSRK
;
A
#
# COMPACT_ATOMS: atom_id res chain seq x y z
N MET A 1 -8.74 -0.01 -21.64
CA MET A 1 -8.29 1.05 -20.69
C MET A 1 -8.94 0.76 -19.34
N HIS A 2 -8.19 0.74 -18.24
CA HIS A 2 -8.75 0.47 -16.90
C HIS A 2 -9.08 1.80 -16.20
N ALA A 3 -10.23 1.88 -15.52
CA ALA A 3 -10.54 3.03 -14.68
C ALA A 3 -9.63 3.04 -13.44
N ASN A 4 -9.33 4.22 -12.90
CA ASN A 4 -8.49 4.34 -11.69
C ASN A 4 -9.10 3.59 -10.50
N GLU A 5 -10.43 3.59 -10.37
CA GLU A 5 -11.13 2.85 -9.34
C GLU A 5 -10.87 1.34 -9.44
N ASP A 6 -10.97 0.77 -10.64
CA ASP A 6 -10.68 -0.65 -10.88
C ASP A 6 -9.23 -1.00 -10.53
N LEU A 7 -8.28 -0.13 -10.88
CA LEU A 7 -6.85 -0.31 -10.59
C LEU A 7 -6.58 -0.28 -9.08
N LEU A 8 -7.24 0.63 -8.37
CA LEU A 8 -7.13 0.72 -6.91
C LEU A 8 -7.74 -0.52 -6.24
N ARG A 9 -8.95 -0.92 -6.65
CA ARG A 9 -9.64 -2.11 -6.15
C ARG A 9 -8.81 -3.37 -6.42
N GLN A 10 -8.26 -3.51 -7.62
CA GLN A 10 -7.36 -4.59 -7.97
C GLN A 10 -6.19 -4.70 -6.99
N LYS A 11 -5.46 -3.61 -6.76
CA LYS A 11 -4.29 -3.65 -5.87
C LYS A 11 -4.69 -3.92 -4.42
N ILE A 12 -5.78 -3.33 -3.92
CA ILE A 12 -6.29 -3.60 -2.56
C ILE A 12 -6.62 -5.09 -2.38
N TYR A 13 -7.37 -5.68 -3.31
CA TYR A 13 -7.75 -7.09 -3.19
C TYR A 13 -6.56 -8.04 -3.32
N GLN A 14 -5.62 -7.73 -4.20
CA GLN A 14 -4.37 -8.50 -4.34
C GLN A 14 -3.55 -8.45 -3.05
N ILE A 15 -3.39 -7.27 -2.42
CA ILE A 15 -2.71 -7.14 -1.13
C ILE A 15 -3.42 -7.94 -0.04
N ILE A 16 -4.76 -7.85 0.06
CA ILE A 16 -5.55 -8.61 1.05
C ILE A 16 -5.36 -10.13 0.87
N ALA A 17 -5.25 -10.59 -0.37
CA ALA A 17 -5.02 -12.00 -0.70
C ALA A 17 -3.55 -12.45 -0.54
N GLY A 18 -2.63 -11.56 -0.15
CA GLY A 18 -1.22 -11.87 0.08
C GLY A 18 -0.31 -11.67 -1.14
N TYR A 19 -0.80 -11.08 -2.23
CA TYR A 19 -0.01 -10.70 -3.41
C TYR A 19 0.51 -9.27 -3.27
N THR A 20 1.58 -9.08 -2.50
CA THR A 20 2.19 -7.77 -2.28
C THR A 20 3.00 -7.29 -3.48
N GLU A 21 3.68 -8.22 -4.14
CA GLU A 21 4.57 -7.94 -5.26
C GLU A 21 3.79 -7.57 -6.53
N ASP A 22 4.41 -6.69 -7.32
CA ASP A 22 3.80 -6.16 -8.55
C ASP A 22 3.85 -7.16 -9.71
N ASP A 23 4.78 -8.11 -9.72
CA ASP A 23 4.91 -9.15 -10.75
C ASP A 23 3.76 -10.16 -10.72
N ALA A 24 3.15 -10.37 -9.53
CA ALA A 24 1.93 -11.16 -9.38
C ALA A 24 0.77 -10.62 -10.23
N ALA A 25 0.76 -9.32 -10.55
CA ALA A 25 -0.31 -8.73 -11.34
C ALA A 25 -0.43 -9.35 -12.73
N ASP A 26 0.70 -9.71 -13.36
CA ASP A 26 0.69 -10.34 -14.69
C ASP A 26 0.19 -11.79 -14.62
N ALA A 27 0.54 -12.52 -13.56
CA ALA A 27 0.05 -13.88 -13.33
C ALA A 27 -1.47 -13.92 -13.07
N LEU A 28 -2.01 -12.84 -12.49
CA LEU A 28 -3.40 -12.75 -12.06
C LEU A 28 -4.33 -12.10 -13.11
N ILE A 29 -3.83 -11.72 -14.30
CA ILE A 29 -4.62 -10.99 -15.31
C ILE A 29 -5.97 -11.66 -15.60
N ASN A 30 -5.96 -12.99 -15.71
CA ASN A 30 -7.15 -13.80 -16.02
C ASN A 30 -7.64 -14.62 -14.83
N ASP A 31 -7.19 -14.30 -13.61
CA ASP A 31 -7.65 -15.04 -12.43
C ASP A 31 -9.18 -14.88 -12.27
N PRO A 32 -9.93 -16.00 -12.21
CA PRO A 32 -11.40 -15.95 -12.22
C PRO A 32 -11.98 -15.29 -10.97
N VAL A 33 -11.30 -15.36 -9.82
CA VAL A 33 -11.78 -14.76 -8.57
C VAL A 33 -11.65 -13.24 -8.65
N PHE A 34 -10.49 -12.73 -9.06
CA PHE A 34 -10.28 -11.29 -9.15
C PHE A 34 -11.05 -10.65 -10.31
N THR A 35 -11.11 -11.30 -11.48
CA THR A 35 -11.91 -10.82 -12.63
C THR A 35 -13.39 -10.73 -12.29
N GLN A 36 -13.94 -11.72 -11.58
CA GLN A 36 -15.33 -11.69 -11.08
C GLN A 36 -15.55 -10.61 -10.01
N MET A 37 -14.63 -10.46 -9.05
CA MET A 37 -14.76 -9.49 -7.95
C MET A 37 -14.73 -8.03 -8.45
N ILE A 38 -13.91 -7.75 -9.46
CA ILE A 38 -13.79 -6.41 -10.05
C ILE A 38 -14.85 -6.20 -11.14
N GLY A 39 -15.32 -7.28 -11.79
CA GLY A 39 -16.33 -7.23 -12.85
C GLY A 39 -15.72 -6.92 -14.22
N LYS A 40 -14.57 -7.53 -14.53
CA LYS A 40 -13.84 -7.31 -15.79
C LYS A 40 -13.34 -8.62 -16.36
N ASP A 41 -13.29 -8.72 -17.69
CA ASP A 41 -12.79 -9.92 -18.37
C ASP A 41 -11.29 -10.15 -18.15
N ALA A 42 -10.54 -9.07 -17.93
CA ALA A 42 -9.11 -9.11 -17.64
C ALA A 42 -8.70 -7.96 -16.71
N LEU A 43 -7.77 -8.25 -15.81
CA LEU A 43 -7.17 -7.26 -14.90
C LEU A 43 -6.07 -6.46 -15.59
N ALA A 44 -5.63 -5.40 -14.92
CA ALA A 44 -4.50 -4.61 -15.39
C ALA A 44 -3.18 -5.35 -15.14
N SER A 45 -2.29 -5.30 -16.13
CA SER A 45 -0.92 -5.82 -16.03
C SER A 45 -0.04 -5.02 -15.08
N GLN A 46 1.11 -5.59 -14.72
CA GLN A 46 2.14 -4.95 -13.89
C GLN A 46 2.53 -3.55 -14.41
N PRO A 47 2.82 -3.35 -15.71
CA PRO A 47 3.16 -2.01 -16.22
C PRO A 47 2.01 -1.01 -16.08
N SER A 48 0.77 -1.49 -16.11
CA SER A 48 -0.42 -0.65 -15.98
C SER A 48 -0.63 -0.20 -14.53
N LEU A 49 -0.42 -1.10 -13.56
CA LEU A 49 -0.44 -0.76 -12.14
C LEU A 49 0.72 0.17 -11.78
N SER A 50 1.93 -0.09 -12.28
CA SER A 50 3.10 0.76 -12.05
C SER A 50 2.85 2.21 -12.50
N ARG A 51 2.33 2.41 -13.72
CA ARG A 51 1.95 3.76 -14.19
C ARG A 51 0.79 4.38 -13.42
N PHE A 52 -0.10 3.58 -12.84
CA PHE A 52 -1.16 4.09 -11.98
C PHE A 52 -0.60 4.59 -10.66
N LEU A 53 0.25 3.81 -9.99
CA LEU A 53 0.89 4.18 -8.74
C LEU A 53 1.83 5.38 -8.92
N ALA A 54 2.53 5.48 -10.05
CA ALA A 54 3.38 6.62 -10.37
C ALA A 54 2.63 7.97 -10.49
N ARG A 55 1.29 7.96 -10.59
CA ARG A 55 0.47 9.18 -10.59
C ARG A 55 0.11 9.68 -9.19
N PHE A 56 0.42 8.91 -8.14
CA PHE A 56 0.16 9.32 -6.77
C PHE A 56 1.17 10.38 -6.34
N ASP A 57 0.65 11.46 -5.80
CA ASP A 57 1.40 12.56 -5.21
C ASP A 57 1.06 12.71 -3.72
N SER A 58 1.66 13.69 -3.04
CA SER A 58 1.42 13.94 -1.61
C SER A 58 -0.07 14.18 -1.28
N HIS A 59 -0.84 14.75 -2.21
CA HIS A 59 -2.27 14.96 -2.04
C HIS A 59 -3.06 13.64 -2.11
N SER A 60 -2.69 12.77 -3.06
CA SER A 60 -3.25 11.42 -3.18
C SER A 60 -2.97 10.59 -1.93
N ILE A 61 -1.73 10.64 -1.41
CA ILE A 61 -1.36 9.97 -0.17
C ILE A 61 -2.16 10.50 1.03
N THR A 62 -2.30 11.82 1.14
CA THR A 62 -3.10 12.44 2.22
C THR A 62 -4.56 11.98 2.15
N SER A 63 -5.13 11.87 0.95
CA SER A 63 -6.50 11.39 0.73
C SER A 63 -6.66 9.92 1.13
N LEU A 64 -5.66 9.07 0.84
CA LEU A 64 -5.64 7.68 1.29
C LEU A 64 -5.57 7.57 2.82
N LEU A 65 -4.75 8.39 3.48
CA LEU A 65 -4.67 8.43 4.94
C LEU A 65 -6.00 8.85 5.58
N GLN A 66 -6.69 9.83 5.00
CA GLN A 66 -8.02 10.23 5.43
C GLN A 66 -9.05 9.10 5.24
N ALA A 67 -9.03 8.41 4.10
CA ALA A 67 -9.88 7.26 3.87
C ALA A 67 -9.62 6.13 4.89
N ASN A 68 -8.35 5.87 5.22
CA ASN A 68 -7.97 4.90 6.25
C ASN A 68 -8.50 5.31 7.64
N GLN A 69 -8.39 6.60 8.00
CA GLN A 69 -8.95 7.10 9.26
C GLN A 69 -10.46 6.86 9.35
N VAL A 70 -11.21 7.13 8.28
CA VAL A 70 -12.66 6.87 8.25
C VAL A 70 -12.98 5.39 8.44
N LEU A 71 -12.17 4.48 7.91
CA LEU A 71 -12.33 3.03 8.13
C LEU A 71 -12.05 2.63 9.58
N LEU A 72 -10.99 3.20 10.18
CA LEU A 72 -10.68 2.99 11.60
C LEU A 72 -11.80 3.50 12.50
N ASP A 73 -12.33 4.70 12.25
CA ASP A 73 -13.42 5.28 13.04
C ASP A 73 -14.69 4.41 13.00
N LYS A 74 -15.00 3.85 11.82
CA LYS A 74 -16.11 2.88 11.67
C LYS A 74 -15.86 1.61 12.47
N MET A 75 -14.64 1.09 12.45
CA MET A 75 -14.26 -0.10 13.22
C MET A 75 -14.36 0.16 14.73
N HIS A 76 -13.87 1.31 15.20
CA HIS A 76 -13.98 1.71 16.61
C HIS A 76 -15.45 1.82 17.06
N THR A 77 -16.28 2.47 16.24
CA THR A 77 -17.72 2.58 16.49
C THR A 77 -18.38 1.22 16.58
N TYR A 78 -18.06 0.32 15.65
CA TYR A 78 -18.59 -1.04 15.62
C TYR A 78 -18.16 -1.86 16.84
N ARG A 79 -16.89 -1.75 17.28
CA ARG A 79 -16.35 -2.51 18.40
C ARG A 79 -16.69 -1.94 19.78
N GLN A 80 -17.34 -0.77 19.85
CA GLN A 80 -17.54 -0.02 21.10
C GLN A 80 -16.23 0.10 21.90
N SER A 81 -15.10 0.28 21.20
CA SER A 81 -13.80 0.32 21.87
C SER A 81 -13.67 1.61 22.68
N ASP A 82 -13.64 1.48 24.01
CA ASP A 82 -13.42 2.61 24.95
C ASP A 82 -12.00 3.19 24.87
N ALA A 83 -11.07 2.50 24.20
CA ALA A 83 -9.68 2.92 24.05
C ALA A 83 -9.11 2.59 22.66
N ILE A 84 -8.33 3.52 22.13
CA ILE A 84 -7.51 3.35 20.93
C ILE A 84 -6.08 3.05 21.41
N ILE A 85 -5.56 1.85 21.11
CA ILE A 85 -4.15 1.52 21.32
C ILE A 85 -3.43 1.77 20.00
N PHE A 86 -2.63 2.84 19.96
CA PHE A 86 -1.80 3.17 18.80
C PHE A 86 -0.45 2.51 18.99
N ASP A 87 -0.18 1.44 18.23
CA ASP A 87 1.15 0.87 18.15
C ASP A 87 1.95 1.64 17.09
N LEU A 88 2.93 2.41 17.54
CA LEU A 88 3.82 3.18 16.67
C LEU A 88 5.10 2.38 16.47
N ASP A 89 5.05 1.41 15.56
CA ASP A 89 6.27 0.75 15.10
C ASP A 89 6.91 1.56 13.96
N SER A 90 8.20 1.87 14.10
CA SER A 90 8.96 2.38 12.98
C SER A 90 9.06 1.30 11.91
N THR A 91 8.45 1.51 10.75
CA THR A 91 8.73 0.67 9.57
C THR A 91 10.11 1.05 9.05
N HIS A 92 11.09 0.18 9.27
CA HIS A 92 12.44 0.33 8.72
C HIS A 92 12.37 0.18 7.20
N ALA A 93 12.68 1.25 6.47
CA ALA A 93 12.81 1.23 5.02
C ALA A 93 14.29 1.06 4.66
N ASP A 94 14.68 -0.15 4.26
CA ASP A 94 16.02 -0.39 3.73
C ASP A 94 16.24 0.45 2.45
N SER A 95 17.33 1.20 2.40
CA SER A 95 17.77 1.87 1.17
C SER A 95 18.61 0.89 0.34
N TYR A 96 18.13 0.52 -0.84
CA TYR A 96 18.96 -0.20 -1.83
C TYR A 96 19.72 0.83 -2.68
N GLY A 97 21.04 0.93 -2.48
CA GLY A 97 21.95 1.79 -3.25
C GLY A 97 22.48 3.02 -2.49
N ASN A 98 23.15 3.95 -3.19
CA ASN A 98 23.65 5.21 -2.64
C ASN A 98 22.56 6.29 -2.69
N GLN A 99 21.74 6.39 -1.64
CA GLN A 99 20.75 7.45 -1.47
C GLN A 99 21.28 8.50 -0.46
N GLU A 100 21.19 9.79 -0.82
CA GLU A 100 21.59 10.89 0.07
C GLU A 100 20.73 10.92 1.34
N GLN A 101 21.35 11.27 2.48
CA GLN A 101 20.77 11.29 3.85
C GLN A 101 20.51 9.95 4.54
N SER A 102 21.02 8.84 4.01
CA SER A 102 21.07 7.57 4.74
C SER A 102 22.09 7.62 5.90
N SER A 103 21.74 7.07 7.06
CA SER A 103 22.62 7.03 8.24
C SER A 103 22.68 5.61 8.82
N TYR A 104 23.84 5.25 9.38
CA TYR A 104 24.07 3.91 9.93
C TYR A 104 23.24 3.70 11.20
N ASN A 105 22.39 2.67 11.21
CA ASN A 105 21.60 2.30 12.38
C ASN A 105 22.25 1.10 13.11
N ALA A 106 22.89 1.38 14.25
CA ALA A 106 23.57 0.36 15.06
C ALA A 106 22.62 -0.69 15.67
N HIS A 107 21.30 -0.45 15.70
CA HIS A 107 20.32 -1.39 16.22
C HIS A 107 20.01 -2.52 15.22
N TYR A 108 20.04 -2.23 13.92
CA TYR A 108 19.76 -3.19 12.84
C TYR A 108 21.00 -3.60 12.05
N GLY A 109 22.15 -2.95 12.27
CA GLY A 109 23.39 -3.26 11.56
C GLY A 109 23.39 -2.85 10.08
N THR A 110 22.43 -2.04 9.64
CA THR A 110 22.26 -1.62 8.24
C THR A 110 22.20 -0.10 8.10
N ILE A 111 22.33 0.38 6.86
CA ILE A 111 22.20 1.79 6.49
C ILE A 111 20.77 2.03 6.02
N GLY A 112 20.08 3.02 6.58
CA GLY A 112 18.71 3.35 6.22
C GLY A 112 18.30 4.75 6.69
N PHE A 113 17.05 5.13 6.42
CA PHE A 113 16.47 6.39 6.91
C PHE A 113 15.84 6.16 8.28
N HIS A 114 16.16 7.02 9.25
CA HIS A 114 15.49 7.07 10.56
C HIS A 114 14.94 8.48 10.79
N PRO A 115 13.69 8.65 11.25
CA PRO A 115 13.24 9.94 11.72
C PRO A 115 14.08 10.37 12.92
N SER A 116 14.88 11.42 12.78
CA SER A 116 15.57 12.02 13.91
C SER A 116 14.57 12.82 14.74
N ARG A 117 14.53 12.55 16.05
CA ARG A 117 13.92 13.51 16.98
C ARG A 117 14.75 14.78 16.93
N LYS A 118 14.12 15.93 16.65
CA LYS A 118 14.66 17.21 17.11
C LYS A 118 14.52 17.29 18.63
#